data_AF-A0A931B8P5-F1
#
_entry.id   AF-A0A931B8P5-F1
#
_cell.length_a   1.000
_cell.length_b   1.000
_cell.length_c   1.000
_cell.angle_alpha   90.00
_cell.angle_beta   90.00
_cell.angle_gamma   90.00
#
_symmetry.space_group_name_H-M   'P 1'
#
loop_
_entity.id
_entity.type
_entity.pdbx_description
1 polymer ?
#
loop_
_entity_poly.entity_id
_entity_poly.type
_entity_poly.pdbx_seq_one_letter_code
_entity_poly.pdbx_strand_id
1 'polypeptide(L)'
;MAGFAGRLYVVCPGCGGRAVVLPRPGTAEVKYTSALLFLPRRLSCAACGEHRSWRPGMEGAGLRGVTPGGTEDPFFGEPLWLQTRCVGRILWAYNEAHVDELAAFVGARLRERGPTPTLAMVSRLPLWMKRADNRDEVLAGLDRLRDLAAPGRDRPADRSDAAHNHATRPRPHLSLLFRGGAYPADPAE
;
A
#
# COMPACT_ATOMS: atom_id res chain seq x y z
N MET A 1 0.28 5.74 -6.39
CA MET A 1 0.15 4.40 -5.77
C MET A 1 1.47 3.64 -5.65
N ALA A 2 2.20 3.32 -6.72
CA ALA A 2 3.48 2.59 -6.59
C ALA A 2 4.52 3.28 -5.71
N GLY A 3 4.60 4.62 -5.74
CA GLY A 3 5.50 5.42 -4.88
C GLY A 3 5.26 5.28 -3.37
N PHE A 4 4.08 4.85 -2.95
CA PHE A 4 3.77 4.61 -1.53
C PHE A 4 4.02 3.15 -1.12
N ALA A 5 4.36 2.27 -2.07
CA ALA A 5 4.59 0.87 -1.77
C ALA A 5 5.94 0.63 -1.06
N GLY A 6 6.71 1.65 -0.67
CA GLY A 6 7.97 1.49 0.08
C GLY A 6 7.76 0.98 1.51
N ARG A 7 6.57 1.20 2.08
CA ARG A 7 6.15 0.71 3.39
C ARG A 7 4.64 0.52 3.37
N LEU A 8 4.15 -0.63 3.81
CA LEU A 8 2.72 -0.86 3.97
C LEU A 8 2.43 -1.27 5.41
N TYR A 9 1.39 -0.70 6.00
CA TYR A 9 0.81 -1.21 7.24
C TYR A 9 -0.29 -2.21 6.91
N VAL A 10 -0.15 -3.41 7.45
CA VAL A 10 -1.08 -4.53 7.23
C VAL A 10 -1.53 -5.09 8.56
N VAL A 11 -2.63 -5.82 8.54
CA VAL A 11 -3.08 -6.63 9.66
C VAL A 11 -2.18 -7.86 9.75
N CYS A 12 -1.60 -8.09 10.92
CA CYS A 12 -0.79 -9.27 11.18
C CYS A 12 -1.68 -10.52 11.13
N PRO A 13 -1.34 -11.53 10.32
CA PRO A 13 -2.11 -12.78 10.28
C PRO A 13 -1.98 -13.60 11.57
N GLY A 14 -0.91 -13.41 12.35
CA GLY A 14 -0.68 -14.14 13.60
C GLY A 14 -1.46 -13.60 14.79
N CYS A 15 -1.44 -12.28 15.02
CA CYS A 15 -2.06 -11.68 16.21
C CYS A 15 -3.21 -10.70 15.91
N GLY A 16 -3.41 -10.30 14.65
CA GLY A 16 -4.40 -9.29 14.26
C GLY A 16 -4.00 -7.84 14.55
N GLY A 17 -2.80 -7.59 15.09
CA GLY A 17 -2.24 -6.26 15.31
C GLY A 17 -1.59 -5.68 14.05
N ARG A 18 -0.92 -4.52 14.16
CA ARG A 18 -0.26 -3.88 13.01
C ARG A 18 1.08 -4.55 12.71
N ALA A 19 1.22 -5.04 11.49
CA ALA A 19 2.48 -5.48 10.92
C ALA A 19 2.94 -4.52 9.81
N VAL A 20 4.23 -4.59 9.49
CA VAL A 20 4.84 -3.79 8.41
C VAL A 20 5.28 -4.69 7.27
N VAL A 21 5.04 -4.25 6.04
CA VAL A 21 5.63 -4.84 4.83
C VAL A 21 6.64 -3.86 4.24
N LEU A 22 7.89 -4.30 4.13
CA LEU A 22 9.01 -3.50 3.65
C LEU A 22 9.77 -4.24 2.53
N PRO A 23 10.40 -3.53 1.59
CA PRO A 23 11.43 -4.11 0.73
C PRO A 23 12.52 -4.76 1.58
N ARG A 24 13.02 -5.92 1.14
CA ARG A 24 14.18 -6.54 1.80
C ARG A 24 15.39 -5.60 1.69
N PRO A 25 16.16 -5.41 2.78
CA PRO A 25 17.45 -4.73 2.70
C PRO A 25 18.39 -5.42 1.71
N GLY A 26 19.30 -4.66 1.09
CA GLY A 26 20.27 -5.19 0.12
C GLY A 26 19.72 -5.42 -1.30
N THR A 27 18.47 -5.04 -1.59
CA THR A 27 17.99 -4.98 -2.98
C THR A 27 18.55 -3.77 -3.70
N ALA A 28 18.82 -3.91 -5.01
CA ALA A 28 19.31 -2.84 -5.87
C ALA A 28 18.53 -1.52 -5.71
N GLU A 29 19.25 -0.40 -5.85
CA GLU A 29 18.70 0.95 -5.73
C GLU A 29 17.51 1.17 -6.68
N VAL A 30 16.46 1.80 -6.15
CA VAL A 30 15.18 1.98 -6.84
C VAL A 30 15.26 3.20 -7.74
N LYS A 31 15.58 3.00 -9.03
CA LYS A 31 15.62 4.10 -10.01
C LYS A 31 14.26 4.72 -10.31
N TYR A 32 13.18 3.93 -10.22
CA TYR A 32 11.81 4.37 -10.47
C TYR A 32 10.87 3.79 -9.41
N THR A 33 9.88 4.57 -8.97
CA THR A 33 8.90 4.12 -7.96
C THR A 33 8.09 2.90 -8.39
N SER A 34 7.92 2.65 -9.70
CA SER A 34 7.30 1.43 -10.23
C SER A 34 8.11 0.17 -9.92
N ALA A 35 9.43 0.27 -9.77
CA ALA A 35 10.29 -0.88 -9.47
C ALA A 35 9.99 -1.48 -8.08
N LEU A 36 9.39 -0.70 -7.16
CA LEU A 36 8.95 -1.18 -5.85
C LEU A 36 7.98 -2.37 -5.95
N LEU A 37 7.23 -2.50 -7.04
CA LEU A 37 6.26 -3.59 -7.25
C LEU A 37 6.92 -4.94 -7.58
N PHE A 38 8.23 -4.95 -7.80
CA PHE A 38 9.02 -6.12 -8.21
C PHE A 38 10.11 -6.48 -7.19
N LEU A 39 10.24 -5.74 -6.10
CA LEU A 39 11.26 -6.00 -5.09
C LEU A 39 10.80 -7.08 -4.12
N PRO A 40 11.69 -8.02 -3.73
CA PRO A 40 11.43 -8.94 -2.63
C PRO A 40 10.97 -8.18 -1.37
N ARG A 41 9.92 -8.69 -0.72
CA ARG A 41 9.34 -8.07 0.47
C ARG A 41 9.50 -8.94 1.70
N ARG A 42 9.49 -8.29 2.86
CA ARG A 42 9.38 -8.93 4.16
C ARG A 42 8.20 -8.32 4.91
N LEU A 43 7.29 -9.18 5.36
CA LEU A 43 6.30 -8.86 6.39
C LEU A 43 6.94 -9.11 7.74
N SER A 44 6.77 -8.20 8.70
CA SER A 44 7.24 -8.36 10.08
C SER A 44 6.27 -7.72 11.07
N CYS A 45 5.93 -8.46 12.13
CA CYS A 45 5.13 -7.96 13.25
C CYS A 45 6.01 -7.78 14.49
N ALA A 46 6.04 -6.57 15.04
CA ALA A 46 6.82 -6.27 16.25
C ALA A 46 6.18 -6.86 17.53
N ALA A 47 4.86 -7.09 17.53
CA ALA A 47 4.12 -7.55 18.70
C ALA A 47 4.24 -9.07 18.95
N CYS A 48 4.16 -9.89 17.89
CA CYS A 48 4.17 -11.36 18.01
C CYS A 48 5.33 -12.06 17.29
N GLY A 49 6.18 -11.32 16.56
CA GLY A 49 7.33 -11.89 15.84
C GLY A 49 7.00 -12.60 14.51
N GLU A 50 5.74 -12.56 14.06
CA GLU A 50 5.35 -13.10 12.75
C GLU A 50 6.18 -12.47 11.65
N HIS A 51 6.71 -13.29 10.76
CA HIS A 51 7.49 -12.83 9.62
C HIS A 51 7.25 -13.71 8.39
N ARG A 52 7.13 -13.07 7.24
CA ARG A 52 7.00 -13.75 5.94
C ARG A 52 7.89 -13.08 4.91
N SER A 53 8.33 -13.84 3.92
CA SER A 53 9.08 -13.32 2.79
C SER A 53 8.31 -13.53 1.49
N TRP A 54 8.30 -12.51 0.65
CA TRP A 54 7.71 -12.56 -0.68
C TRP A 54 8.78 -12.28 -1.72
N ARG A 55 8.71 -12.96 -2.86
CA ARG A 55 9.57 -12.74 -4.02
C ARG A 55 8.68 -12.59 -5.26
N PRO A 56 9.06 -11.72 -6.21
CA PRO A 56 8.37 -11.66 -7.49
C PRO A 56 8.46 -13.01 -8.20
N GLY A 57 7.40 -13.37 -8.91
CA GLY A 57 7.43 -14.53 -9.81
C GLY A 57 8.29 -14.24 -11.04
N MET A 58 8.59 -15.29 -11.80
CA MET A 58 9.30 -15.20 -13.08
C MET A 58 8.33 -15.52 -14.23
N GLU A 59 8.43 -14.79 -15.34
CA GLU A 59 7.80 -15.12 -16.62
C GLU A 59 8.84 -14.96 -17.72
N GLY A 60 9.43 -16.08 -18.15
CA GLY A 60 10.64 -16.08 -18.98
C GLY A 60 11.78 -15.33 -18.28
N ALA A 61 12.36 -14.34 -18.96
CA ALA A 61 13.39 -13.46 -18.39
C ALA A 61 12.82 -12.22 -17.65
N GLY A 62 11.51 -12.12 -17.51
CA GLY A 62 10.83 -11.01 -16.86
C GLY A 62 10.44 -11.31 -15.41
N LEU A 63 10.54 -10.31 -14.55
CA LEU A 63 9.96 -10.35 -13.20
C LEU A 63 8.47 -10.04 -13.29
N ARG A 64 7.65 -10.92 -12.72
CA ARG A 64 6.21 -10.72 -12.51
C ARG A 64 6.01 -9.97 -11.20
N GLY A 65 5.64 -8.70 -11.34
CA GLY A 65 5.33 -7.82 -10.22
C GLY A 65 3.89 -7.94 -9.75
N VAL A 66 3.54 -7.11 -8.79
CA VAL A 66 2.20 -7.04 -8.23
C VAL A 66 1.41 -5.86 -8.80
N THR A 67 0.09 -5.98 -8.78
CA THR A 67 -0.83 -4.89 -9.16
C THR A 67 -1.22 -4.10 -7.92
N PRO A 68 -0.76 -2.84 -7.75
CA PRO A 68 -1.07 -2.08 -6.55
C PRO A 68 -2.54 -1.66 -6.49
N GLY A 69 -3.02 -1.52 -5.26
CA GLY A 69 -4.26 -0.89 -4.88
C GLY A 69 -5.23 -1.88 -4.23
N GLY A 70 -6.34 -1.34 -3.74
CA GLY A 70 -7.35 -2.12 -3.03
C GLY A 70 -7.13 -2.10 -1.52
N THR A 71 -7.97 -2.85 -0.82
CA THR A 71 -8.03 -2.96 0.64
C THR A 71 -7.03 -3.97 1.20
N GLU A 72 -6.27 -4.64 0.32
CA GLU A 72 -5.29 -5.66 0.68
C GLU A 72 -3.91 -5.23 0.19
N ASP A 73 -2.88 -5.69 0.91
CA ASP A 73 -1.52 -5.54 0.47
C ASP A 73 -1.27 -6.41 -0.78
N PRO A 74 -0.62 -5.87 -1.82
CA PRO A 74 -0.50 -6.57 -3.08
C PRO A 74 0.54 -7.69 -3.08
N PHE A 75 1.30 -7.89 -1.98
CA PHE A 75 2.37 -8.88 -1.90
C PHE A 75 1.94 -10.15 -1.15
N PHE A 76 1.32 -9.98 0.02
CA PHE A 76 0.90 -11.09 0.89
C PHE A 76 -0.62 -11.30 0.88
N GLY A 77 -1.41 -10.36 0.35
CA GLY A 77 -2.87 -10.43 0.36
C GLY A 77 -3.48 -10.16 1.74
N GLU A 78 -2.72 -9.58 2.66
CA GLU A 78 -3.18 -9.25 4.00
C GLU A 78 -3.97 -7.93 3.97
N PRO A 79 -5.04 -7.79 4.78
CA PRO A 79 -5.80 -6.54 4.85
C PRO A 79 -4.90 -5.38 5.26
N LEU A 80 -5.07 -4.22 4.62
CA LEU A 80 -4.37 -3.01 5.04
C LEU A 80 -4.81 -2.59 6.45
N TRP A 81 -3.89 -2.11 7.26
CA TRP A 81 -4.21 -1.58 8.60
C TRP A 81 -4.97 -0.26 8.52
N LEU A 82 -4.57 0.61 7.59
CA LEU A 82 -5.18 1.92 7.40
C LEU A 82 -6.40 1.80 6.49
N GLN A 83 -7.52 1.41 7.09
CA GLN A 83 -8.82 1.34 6.42
C GLN A 83 -9.92 1.90 7.31
N THR A 84 -10.92 2.54 6.73
CA THR A 84 -12.12 3.00 7.46
C THR A 84 -13.31 3.07 6.52
N ARG A 85 -14.52 2.92 7.06
CA ARG A 85 -15.75 3.15 6.29
C ARG A 85 -15.94 4.66 6.07
N CYS A 86 -16.27 5.04 4.85
CA CYS A 86 -16.45 6.42 4.40
C CYS A 86 -17.40 6.43 3.19
N VAL A 87 -18.51 7.17 3.29
CA VAL A 87 -19.52 7.33 2.22
C VAL A 87 -20.01 5.98 1.66
N GLY A 88 -20.31 5.02 2.55
CA GLY A 88 -20.75 3.67 2.18
C GLY A 88 -19.69 2.83 1.44
N ARG A 89 -18.43 3.26 1.46
CA ARG A 89 -17.28 2.60 0.82
C ARG A 89 -16.14 2.48 1.83
N ILE A 90 -15.04 1.86 1.41
CA ILE A 90 -13.83 1.75 2.21
C ILE A 90 -12.80 2.75 1.70
N LEU A 91 -12.43 3.67 2.58
CA LEU A 91 -11.27 4.53 2.43
C LEU A 91 -10.06 3.79 2.99
N TRP A 92 -8.95 3.76 2.24
CA TRP A 92 -7.76 3.05 2.64
C TRP A 92 -6.49 3.78 2.20
N ALA A 93 -5.38 3.50 2.90
CA ALA A 93 -4.05 4.00 2.57
C ALA A 93 -3.00 2.91 2.86
N TYR A 94 -1.78 3.09 2.32
CA TYR A 94 -0.70 2.14 2.58
C TYR A 94 0.09 2.51 3.84
N ASN A 95 0.32 3.80 4.02
CA ASN A 95 1.11 4.37 5.09
C ASN A 95 0.69 5.84 5.30
N GLU A 96 1.30 6.48 6.28
CA GLU A 96 1.12 7.89 6.64
C GLU A 96 1.32 8.83 5.45
N ALA A 97 2.38 8.65 4.67
CA ALA A 97 2.67 9.50 3.52
C ALA A 97 1.58 9.41 2.44
N HIS A 98 0.95 8.25 2.28
CA HIS A 98 -0.19 8.08 1.38
C HIS A 98 -1.43 8.80 1.92
N VAL A 99 -1.67 8.81 3.23
CA VAL A 99 -2.76 9.57 3.86
C VAL A 99 -2.56 11.06 3.64
N ASP A 100 -1.35 11.57 3.86
CA ASP A 100 -1.04 12.99 3.72
C ASP A 100 -1.21 13.48 2.28
N GLU A 101 -0.76 12.71 1.28
CA GLU A 101 -0.96 13.05 -0.12
C GLU A 101 -2.47 13.03 -0.50
N LEU A 102 -3.25 12.07 0.02
CA LEU A 102 -4.70 12.03 -0.20
C LEU A 102 -5.39 13.24 0.44
N ALA A 103 -4.98 13.61 1.66
CA ALA A 103 -5.54 14.76 2.38
C ALA A 103 -5.18 16.07 1.70
N ALA A 104 -3.94 16.21 1.21
CA ALA A 104 -3.52 17.37 0.41
C ALA A 104 -4.33 17.47 -0.89
N PHE A 105 -4.58 16.34 -1.56
CA PHE A 105 -5.37 16.33 -2.79
C PHE A 105 -6.85 16.70 -2.56
N VAL A 106 -7.50 16.05 -1.60
CA VAL A 106 -8.92 16.31 -1.29
C VAL A 106 -9.09 17.68 -0.64
N GLY A 107 -8.10 18.10 0.16
CA GLY A 107 -8.04 19.38 0.86
C GLY A 107 -7.68 20.57 -0.04
N ALA A 108 -7.04 20.35 -1.18
CA ALA A 108 -6.91 21.39 -2.20
C ALA A 108 -8.29 21.67 -2.79
N ARG A 109 -8.91 22.82 -2.43
CA ARG A 109 -9.97 23.39 -3.27
C ARG A 109 -9.39 23.44 -4.69
N LEU A 110 -10.16 23.06 -5.70
CA LEU A 110 -9.74 22.94 -7.12
C LEU A 110 -9.10 24.22 -7.75
N ARG A 111 -8.76 25.25 -6.96
CA ARG A 111 -8.23 26.55 -7.36
C ARG A 111 -7.10 27.11 -6.49
N GLU A 112 -6.50 26.36 -5.56
CA GLU A 112 -5.34 26.88 -4.82
C GLU A 112 -4.05 26.10 -5.13
N ARG A 113 -3.06 26.88 -5.57
CA ARG A 113 -1.78 26.49 -6.16
C ARG A 113 -0.82 26.01 -5.06
N GLY A 114 -1.15 24.89 -4.41
CA GLY A 114 -0.25 24.16 -3.52
C GLY A 114 0.71 23.22 -4.28
N PRO A 115 1.67 22.57 -3.60
CA PRO A 115 2.50 21.54 -4.22
C PRO A 115 1.58 20.52 -4.90
N THR A 116 1.80 20.34 -6.20
CA THR A 116 0.85 19.66 -7.06
C THR A 116 0.88 18.17 -6.69
N PRO A 117 -0.25 17.58 -6.28
CA PRO A 117 -0.30 16.13 -6.04
C PRO A 117 0.09 15.43 -7.33
N THR A 118 0.79 14.30 -7.23
CA THR A 118 1.36 13.68 -8.45
C THR A 118 0.23 13.38 -9.44
N LEU A 119 0.29 13.93 -10.67
CA LEU A 119 -0.75 13.78 -11.70
C LEU A 119 -1.16 12.31 -11.95
N ALA A 120 -0.22 11.39 -11.77
CA ALA A 120 -0.43 9.95 -11.89
C ALA A 120 -1.34 9.34 -10.78
N MET A 121 -1.41 9.95 -9.60
CA MET A 121 -2.33 9.54 -8.53
C MET A 121 -3.71 10.18 -8.72
N VAL A 122 -3.75 11.48 -8.98
CA VAL A 122 -4.97 12.27 -9.16
C VAL A 122 -5.88 11.69 -10.24
N SER A 123 -5.33 11.29 -11.38
CA SER A 123 -6.09 10.68 -12.49
C SER A 123 -6.76 9.37 -12.11
N ARG A 124 -6.22 8.61 -11.14
CA ARG A 124 -6.65 7.26 -10.79
C ARG A 124 -7.54 7.19 -9.54
N LEU A 125 -7.77 8.31 -8.86
CA LEU A 125 -8.65 8.32 -7.69
C LEU A 125 -10.11 8.10 -8.10
N PRO A 126 -10.87 7.28 -7.35
CA PRO A 126 -12.28 7.02 -7.60
C PRO A 126 -13.10 8.32 -7.63
N LEU A 127 -14.12 8.35 -8.50
CA LEU A 127 -14.98 9.53 -8.66
C LEU A 127 -15.63 9.99 -7.34
N TRP A 128 -16.04 9.04 -6.49
CA TRP A 128 -16.68 9.34 -5.21
C TRP A 128 -15.80 10.16 -4.26
N MET A 129 -14.48 9.97 -4.32
CA MET A 129 -13.51 10.72 -3.50
C MET A 129 -13.29 12.14 -4.02
N LYS A 130 -13.59 12.38 -5.30
CA LYS A 130 -13.47 13.69 -5.95
C LYS A 130 -14.75 14.54 -5.89
N ARG A 131 -15.87 13.95 -5.47
CA ARG A 131 -17.16 14.66 -5.38
C ARG A 131 -17.10 15.69 -4.25
N ALA A 132 -17.52 16.91 -4.53
CA ALA A 132 -17.54 17.99 -3.55
C ALA A 132 -18.40 17.64 -2.32
N ASP A 133 -19.57 17.03 -2.53
CA ASP A 133 -20.50 16.63 -1.45
C ASP A 133 -19.88 15.64 -0.44
N ASN A 134 -18.89 14.86 -0.88
CA ASN A 134 -18.25 13.83 -0.06
C ASN A 134 -16.98 14.34 0.63
N ARG A 135 -16.55 15.57 0.34
CA ARG A 135 -15.21 16.05 0.70
C ARG A 135 -14.98 16.06 2.20
N ASP A 136 -15.92 16.61 2.96
CA ASP A 136 -15.77 16.74 4.42
C ASP A 136 -15.74 15.37 5.08
N GLU A 137 -16.58 14.43 4.61
CA GLU A 137 -16.58 13.05 5.11
C GLU A 137 -15.30 12.29 4.74
N VAL A 138 -14.74 12.54 3.54
CA VAL A 138 -13.47 11.96 3.11
C VAL A 138 -12.31 12.50 3.94
N LEU A 139 -12.27 13.81 4.20
CA LEU A 139 -11.24 14.43 5.04
C LEU A 139 -11.32 13.89 6.48
N ALA A 140 -12.51 13.81 7.06
CA ALA A 140 -12.71 13.18 8.36
C ALA A 140 -12.27 11.69 8.37
N GLY A 141 -12.53 10.96 7.28
CA GLY A 141 -12.03 9.60 7.10
C GLY A 141 -10.50 9.53 7.05
N LEU A 142 -9.84 10.45 6.37
CA LEU A 142 -8.38 10.53 6.27
C LEU A 142 -7.75 10.89 7.62
N ASP A 143 -8.38 11.76 8.41
CA ASP A 143 -7.92 12.07 9.77
C ASP A 143 -8.00 10.84 10.67
N ARG A 144 -9.06 10.03 10.60
CA ARG A 144 -9.12 8.73 11.30
C ARG A 144 -7.99 7.79 10.87
N LEU A 145 -7.64 7.76 9.58
CA LEU A 145 -6.51 6.96 9.10
C LEU A 145 -5.18 7.49 9.64
N ARG A 146 -5.00 8.81 9.74
CA ARG A 146 -3.81 9.42 10.33
C ARG A 146 -3.68 9.04 11.81
N ASP A 147 -4.79 9.07 12.56
CA ASP A 147 -4.82 8.62 13.95
C ASP A 147 -4.45 7.13 14.09
N LEU A 148 -4.96 6.26 13.21
CA LEU A 148 -4.60 4.84 13.17
C LEU A 148 -3.14 4.58 12.76
N ALA A 149 -2.52 5.51 12.02
CA ALA A 149 -1.11 5.44 11.65
C ALA A 149 -0.18 5.86 12.80
N ALA A 150 -0.70 6.51 13.86
CA ALA A 150 0.09 6.98 14.97
C ALA A 150 0.91 5.85 15.64
N PRO A 151 2.06 6.18 16.25
CA PRO A 151 2.77 5.25 17.12
C PRO A 151 1.87 4.74 18.25
N GLY A 152 1.98 3.46 18.62
CA GLY A 152 1.17 2.84 19.69
C GLY A 152 -0.24 2.40 19.29
N ARG A 153 -0.68 2.67 18.05
CA ARG A 153 -1.90 2.11 17.43
C ARG A 153 -1.58 0.85 16.63
N ASP A 154 -1.01 -0.14 17.31
CA ASP A 154 -0.54 -1.39 16.73
C ASP A 154 -1.19 -2.63 17.34
N ARG A 155 -2.03 -2.48 18.38
CA ARG A 155 -2.69 -3.61 19.00
C ARG A 155 -3.92 -4.04 18.20
N PRO A 156 -4.31 -5.34 18.25
CA PRO A 156 -5.51 -5.82 17.56
C PRO A 156 -6.79 -5.03 17.92
N ALA A 157 -6.87 -4.49 19.13
CA ALA A 157 -7.99 -3.67 19.60
C ALA A 157 -8.03 -2.26 18.98
N ASP A 158 -6.91 -1.76 18.45
CA ASP A 158 -6.84 -0.48 17.73
C ASP A 158 -7.29 -0.61 16.27
N ARG A 159 -7.43 -1.84 15.76
CA ARG A 159 -7.80 -2.11 14.38
C ARG A 159 -9.22 -1.64 14.08
N SER A 160 -9.41 -0.99 12.94
CA SER A 160 -10.76 -0.65 12.48
C SER A 160 -11.56 -1.88 12.08
N ASP A 161 -12.88 -1.78 12.18
CA ASP A 161 -13.84 -2.78 11.67
C ASP A 161 -13.79 -2.96 10.14
N ALA A 162 -13.13 -2.05 9.43
CA ALA A 162 -12.94 -2.11 7.99
C ALA A 162 -11.70 -2.92 7.59
N ALA A 163 -10.72 -3.09 8.48
CA ALA A 163 -9.46 -3.77 8.22
C ALA A 163 -9.58 -5.31 8.38
N HIS A 164 -10.56 -5.90 7.71
CA HIS A 164 -10.72 -7.35 7.59
C HIS A 164 -10.51 -7.77 6.14
N ASN A 165 -10.30 -9.07 5.92
CA ASN A 165 -10.27 -9.63 4.59
C ASN A 165 -11.67 -9.48 3.99
N HIS A 166 -11.83 -8.50 3.10
CA HIS A 166 -12.97 -8.48 2.19
C HIS A 166 -12.61 -9.51 1.16
N ALA A 167 -13.42 -10.55 0.93
CA ALA A 167 -13.12 -11.59 -0.05
C ALA A 167 -12.98 -10.99 -1.47
N THR A 168 -11.85 -10.36 -1.75
CA THR A 168 -11.57 -9.66 -2.98
C THR A 168 -11.04 -10.70 -3.95
N ARG A 169 -11.51 -10.70 -5.20
CA ARG A 169 -10.92 -11.57 -6.22
C ARG A 169 -9.41 -11.28 -6.31
N PRO A 170 -8.55 -12.31 -6.38
CA PRO A 170 -7.13 -12.13 -6.58
C PRO A 170 -6.89 -11.24 -7.79
N ARG A 171 -6.09 -10.19 -7.62
CA ARG A 171 -5.79 -9.28 -8.72
C ARG A 171 -4.81 -9.96 -9.66
N PRO A 172 -5.06 -9.97 -10.98
CA PRO A 172 -4.10 -10.51 -11.92
C PRO A 172 -2.80 -9.72 -11.84
N HIS A 173 -1.67 -10.43 -11.86
CA HIS A 173 -0.33 -9.85 -11.93
C HIS A 173 -0.07 -9.38 -13.36
N LEU A 174 -0.50 -8.15 -13.68
CA LEU A 174 -0.47 -7.62 -15.04
C LEU A 174 0.84 -6.88 -15.39
N SER A 175 1.75 -6.73 -14.43
CA SER A 175 2.98 -5.96 -14.58
C SER A 175 4.20 -6.88 -14.74
N LEU A 176 4.89 -6.74 -15.88
CA LEU A 176 6.15 -7.42 -16.17
C LEU A 176 7.29 -6.40 -16.23
N LEU A 177 8.40 -6.73 -15.59
CA LEU A 177 9.64 -5.96 -15.65
C LEU A 177 10.74 -6.84 -16.22
N PHE A 178 11.19 -6.53 -17.43
CA PHE A 178 12.38 -7.13 -18.01
C PHE A 178 13.60 -6.33 -17.56
N ARG A 179 14.52 -6.93 -16.81
CA ARG A 179 15.81 -6.32 -16.53
C ARG A 179 16.71 -6.55 -17.75
N GLY A 180 17.08 -5.50 -18.47
CA GLY A 180 18.14 -5.60 -19.48
C GLY A 180 19.49 -5.85 -18.78
N GLY A 181 20.02 -7.06 -18.89
CA GLY A 181 21.34 -7.46 -18.37
C GLY A 181 21.43 -8.94 -18.03
N ALA A 182 22.60 -9.56 -18.26
CA ALA A 182 22.84 -10.99 -18.02
C ALA A 182 22.66 -11.34 -16.53
N TYR A 183 21.95 -12.44 -16.28
CA TYR A 183 21.85 -13.07 -14.97
C TYR A 183 23.26 -13.43 -14.46
N PRO A 184 23.69 -13.02 -13.25
CA PRO A 184 24.71 -13.79 -12.57
C PRO A 184 24.10 -15.18 -12.31
N ALA A 185 24.74 -16.21 -12.86
CA ALA A 185 24.40 -17.59 -12.58
C ALA A 185 24.43 -17.83 -11.07
N ASP A 186 23.49 -18.65 -10.57
CA ASP A 186 23.56 -19.21 -9.22
C ASP A 186 24.95 -19.84 -9.01
N PRO A 187 25.66 -19.56 -7.91
CA PRO A 187 26.63 -20.53 -7.44
C PRO A 187 25.84 -21.75 -6.98
N ALA A 188 26.10 -22.88 -7.65
CA ALA A 188 25.59 -24.18 -7.26
C ALA A 188 26.08 -24.55 -5.85
N GLU A 189 25.16 -25.17 -5.09
CA GLU A 189 25.30 -25.86 -3.79
C GLU A 189 25.64 -25.04 -2.54
#